data_AF-A0A938TQS5-F1
#
_entry.id   AF-A0A938TQS5-F1
#
_cell.length_a   1.000
_cell.length_b   1.000
_cell.length_c   1.000
_cell.angle_alpha   90.00
_cell.angle_beta   90.00
_cell.angle_gamma   90.00
#
_symmetry.space_group_name_H-M   'P 1'
#
loop_
_entity.id
_entity.type
_entity.pdbx_description
1 polymer ?
#
loop_
_entity_poly.entity_id
_entity_poly.type
_entity_poly.pdbx_seq_one_letter_code
_entity_poly.pdbx_strand_id
1 'polypeptide(L)'
;MGKRIVICADGTWNKREDKSNTNTNIAHFCDALVENTDQLVKYDPGIGTGMWRYIGGATGLGISENILECYAYLVDHYEEGDVMYLFGFSRGAYTVRSLAGFINRCGILRKTAKDRIKEAYDYYRNEDLKGQKEIKSTAAVNGNVHMIGVWDTVGALGIPVNWLNNFNPFLHKFHDTKLNKNVKYAYHALAIDESRKNFSPTLWTNPPAPGQTIEQIWFAGSHSDIGGGYPERDLSDITLRWMINKAQAQGLQFKPGFEQAINPNAYGFLRDSREGINMLYFKKLREIDENKQSTLYGTVQKRMGYNQNKPIAEYKPENMRRYEELAQYYALAPDEISGDNQGVA
;
A
#
# COMPACT_ATOMS: atom_id res chain seq x y z
N MET A 1 -15.53 22.64 12.43
CA MET A 1 -14.33 22.01 11.84
C MET A 1 -14.82 20.71 11.22
N GLY A 2 -14.46 20.38 9.98
CA GLY A 2 -14.93 19.13 9.35
C GLY A 2 -14.35 17.89 10.02
N LYS A 3 -15.05 16.76 9.91
CA LYS A 3 -14.60 15.49 10.49
C LYS A 3 -13.53 14.83 9.63
N ARG A 4 -12.75 13.93 10.25
CA ARG A 4 -11.77 13.08 9.59
C ARG A 4 -12.44 11.74 9.27
N ILE A 5 -12.46 11.37 8.00
CA ILE A 5 -13.01 10.08 7.56
C ILE A 5 -11.85 9.21 7.09
N VAL A 6 -11.60 8.13 7.82
CA VAL A 6 -10.51 7.20 7.55
C VAL A 6 -11.06 5.95 6.87
N ILE A 7 -10.56 5.63 5.68
CA ILE A 7 -10.82 4.36 4.99
C ILE A 7 -9.55 3.51 5.09
N CYS A 8 -9.68 2.34 5.69
CA CYS A 8 -8.64 1.33 5.82
C CYS A 8 -9.00 0.12 4.93
N ALA A 9 -8.30 -0.12 3.82
CA ALA A 9 -8.56 -1.28 2.95
C ALA A 9 -7.43 -2.32 3.01
N ASP A 10 -7.75 -3.54 3.44
CA ASP A 10 -6.80 -4.62 3.57
C ASP A 10 -6.57 -5.40 2.26
N GLY A 11 -5.53 -6.21 2.23
CA GLY A 11 -5.29 -7.18 1.16
C GLY A 11 -6.30 -8.33 1.17
N THR A 12 -6.53 -8.94 0.00
CA THR A 12 -7.41 -10.11 -0.16
C THR A 12 -7.02 -11.26 0.77
N TRP A 13 -8.04 -11.93 1.32
CA TRP A 13 -7.95 -13.07 2.25
C TRP A 13 -7.48 -12.74 3.66
N ASN A 14 -7.26 -11.47 3.97
CA ASN A 14 -6.98 -11.05 5.34
C ASN A 14 -8.30 -10.89 6.08
N LYS A 15 -8.34 -11.37 7.32
CA LYS A 15 -9.42 -11.07 8.27
C LYS A 15 -8.78 -10.40 9.46
N ARG A 16 -9.36 -9.30 9.92
CA ARG A 16 -9.03 -8.73 11.21
C ARG A 16 -9.57 -9.68 12.28
N GLU A 17 -8.66 -10.41 12.89
CA GLU A 17 -8.96 -11.27 14.03
C GLU A 17 -8.56 -10.56 15.31
N ASP A 18 -9.40 -10.64 16.34
CA ASP A 18 -9.14 -9.96 17.60
C ASP A 18 -7.83 -10.46 18.21
N LYS A 19 -6.89 -9.53 18.42
CA LYS A 19 -5.59 -9.75 19.07
C LYS A 19 -4.68 -10.76 18.35
N SER A 20 -4.88 -11.00 17.06
CA SER A 20 -3.97 -11.85 16.28
C SER A 20 -2.70 -11.10 15.89
N ASN A 21 -1.54 -11.73 16.10
CA ASN A 21 -0.24 -11.24 15.62
C ASN A 21 -0.06 -11.47 14.12
N THR A 22 -0.94 -12.23 13.47
CA THR A 22 -0.93 -12.43 12.01
C THR A 22 -1.82 -11.43 11.28
N ASN A 23 -2.32 -10.42 11.99
CA ASN A 23 -3.02 -9.30 11.36
C ASN A 23 -2.05 -8.49 10.49
N THR A 24 -2.61 -7.76 9.53
CA THR A 24 -1.84 -6.83 8.71
C THR A 24 -1.59 -5.52 9.45
N ASN A 25 -0.68 -4.73 8.91
CA ASN A 25 -0.48 -3.35 9.33
C ASN A 25 -1.72 -2.49 9.12
N ILE A 26 -2.62 -2.83 8.18
CA ILE A 26 -3.92 -2.12 8.08
C ILE A 26 -4.73 -2.39 9.34
N ALA A 27 -4.93 -3.66 9.71
CA ALA A 27 -5.69 -4.00 10.91
C ALA A 27 -5.08 -3.36 12.18
N HIS A 28 -3.77 -3.46 12.37
CA HIS A 28 -3.09 -2.83 13.51
C HIS A 28 -3.16 -1.29 13.48
N PHE A 29 -3.08 -0.67 12.30
CA PHE A 29 -3.25 0.76 12.16
C PHE A 29 -4.66 1.20 12.57
N CYS A 30 -5.70 0.50 12.12
CA CYS A 30 -7.07 0.85 12.50
C CYS A 30 -7.36 0.51 13.97
N ASP A 31 -6.76 -0.53 14.54
CA ASP A 31 -6.80 -0.81 15.99
C ASP A 31 -6.26 0.36 16.81
N ALA A 32 -5.21 1.01 16.32
CA ALA A 32 -4.55 2.12 16.99
C ALA A 32 -5.29 3.47 16.86
N LEU A 33 -6.20 3.64 15.89
CA LEU A 33 -6.93 4.90 15.70
C LEU A 33 -7.96 5.14 16.81
N VAL A 34 -8.15 6.41 17.17
CA VAL A 34 -9.34 6.84 17.90
C VAL A 34 -10.55 6.81 16.97
N GLU A 35 -11.70 6.37 17.47
CA GLU A 35 -12.98 6.45 16.74
C GLU A 35 -13.99 7.24 17.57
N ASN A 36 -14.47 8.34 17.00
CA ASN A 36 -15.45 9.25 17.62
C ASN A 36 -16.16 10.09 16.54
N THR A 37 -16.98 11.05 16.95
CA THR A 37 -17.74 11.91 16.03
C THR A 37 -16.87 12.79 15.12
N ASP A 38 -15.64 13.10 15.52
CA ASP A 38 -14.70 13.92 14.75
C ASP A 38 -13.74 13.07 13.90
N GLN A 39 -13.67 11.76 14.15
CA GLN A 39 -12.81 10.81 13.43
C GLN A 39 -13.53 9.47 13.23
N LEU A 40 -14.09 9.28 12.03
CA LEU A 40 -14.76 8.06 11.62
C LEU A 40 -13.76 7.09 11.00
N VAL A 41 -13.88 5.79 11.28
CA VAL A 41 -12.98 4.75 10.76
C VAL A 41 -13.78 3.64 10.09
N LYS A 42 -13.56 3.43 8.78
CA LYS A 42 -14.09 2.30 8.03
C LYS A 42 -12.98 1.32 7.71
N TYR A 43 -13.07 0.11 8.26
CA TYR A 43 -12.25 -1.02 7.85
C TYR A 43 -12.95 -1.82 6.74
N ASP A 44 -12.24 -2.07 5.65
CA ASP A 44 -12.59 -2.95 4.55
C ASP A 44 -11.61 -4.14 4.56
N PRO A 45 -12.08 -5.38 4.81
CA PRO A 45 -11.23 -6.55 4.91
C PRO A 45 -10.73 -7.07 3.53
N GLY A 46 -11.03 -6.35 2.44
CA GLY A 46 -10.71 -6.76 1.08
C GLY A 46 -11.73 -7.70 0.44
N ILE A 47 -11.31 -8.36 -0.65
CA ILE A 47 -12.19 -9.10 -1.58
C ILE A 47 -12.99 -10.20 -0.87
N GLY A 48 -14.32 -10.22 -1.11
CA GLY A 48 -15.18 -11.38 -0.81
C GLY A 48 -16.12 -11.26 0.40
N THR A 49 -16.28 -10.08 1.00
CA THR A 49 -17.00 -9.90 2.28
C THR A 49 -18.17 -8.89 2.22
N GLY A 50 -18.49 -8.41 1.02
CA GLY A 50 -19.30 -7.21 0.80
C GLY A 50 -20.79 -7.39 0.48
N MET A 51 -21.60 -6.36 0.72
CA MET A 51 -23.03 -6.27 0.33
C MET A 51 -23.20 -6.17 -1.18
N TRP A 52 -22.28 -5.48 -1.87
CA TRP A 52 -22.37 -5.31 -3.34
C TRP A 52 -22.17 -6.62 -4.10
N ARG A 53 -21.63 -7.66 -3.44
CA ARG A 53 -21.56 -9.04 -3.94
C ARG A 53 -22.94 -9.63 -4.28
N TYR A 54 -23.98 -9.23 -3.54
CA TYR A 54 -25.33 -9.78 -3.71
C TYR A 54 -26.14 -9.07 -4.80
N ILE A 55 -25.75 -7.84 -5.16
CA ILE A 55 -26.48 -7.00 -6.13
C ILE A 55 -25.85 -7.09 -7.54
N GLY A 56 -24.53 -7.33 -7.62
CA GLY A 56 -23.79 -7.45 -8.88
C GLY A 56 -23.62 -8.91 -9.31
N GLY A 57 -24.56 -9.45 -10.08
CA GLY A 57 -24.41 -10.77 -10.70
C GLY A 57 -23.06 -10.94 -11.41
N ALA A 58 -22.34 -12.02 -11.07
CA ALA A 58 -21.19 -12.66 -11.73
C ALA A 58 -20.32 -11.84 -12.71
N THR A 59 -19.96 -10.60 -12.39
CA THR A 59 -19.15 -9.73 -13.26
C THR A 59 -17.85 -9.35 -12.56
N GLY A 60 -16.80 -10.14 -12.78
CA GLY A 60 -15.40 -9.70 -12.68
C GLY A 60 -14.93 -9.03 -11.37
N LEU A 61 -14.41 -9.87 -10.45
CA LEU A 61 -13.30 -9.62 -9.51
C LEU A 61 -13.52 -8.52 -8.44
N GLY A 62 -13.69 -8.94 -7.17
CA GLY A 62 -14.20 -8.12 -6.06
C GLY A 62 -13.40 -6.90 -5.58
N ILE A 63 -12.41 -6.40 -6.32
CA ILE A 63 -11.81 -5.08 -6.06
C ILE A 63 -12.80 -3.96 -6.40
N SER A 64 -13.55 -4.08 -7.50
CA SER A 64 -14.59 -3.11 -7.86
C SER A 64 -15.65 -3.01 -6.76
N GLU A 65 -16.01 -4.14 -6.15
CA GLU A 65 -16.93 -4.21 -5.01
C GLU A 65 -16.37 -3.45 -3.80
N ASN A 66 -15.11 -3.68 -3.42
CA ASN A 66 -14.48 -2.93 -2.33
C ASN A 66 -14.41 -1.42 -2.61
N ILE A 67 -14.11 -1.01 -3.85
CA ILE A 67 -14.13 0.42 -4.23
C ILE A 67 -15.53 1.01 -4.06
N LEU A 68 -16.56 0.33 -4.57
CA LEU A 68 -17.96 0.76 -4.47
C LEU A 68 -18.43 0.81 -3.02
N GLU A 69 -17.99 -0.13 -2.18
CA GLU A 69 -18.32 -0.15 -0.74
C GLU A 69 -17.71 1.01 0.02
N CYS A 70 -16.42 1.26 -0.19
CA CYS A 70 -15.76 2.40 0.40
C CYS A 70 -16.39 3.72 -0.11
N TYR A 71 -16.71 3.81 -1.40
CA TYR A 71 -17.37 4.97 -1.97
C TYR A 71 -18.78 5.19 -1.42
N ALA A 72 -19.59 4.13 -1.28
CA ALA A 72 -20.91 4.21 -0.69
C ALA A 72 -20.86 4.67 0.77
N TYR A 73 -19.88 4.18 1.54
CA TYR A 73 -19.64 4.67 2.90
C TYR A 73 -19.33 6.17 2.90
N LEU A 74 -18.51 6.66 1.96
CA LEU A 74 -18.24 8.10 1.84
C LEU A 74 -19.49 8.89 1.47
N VAL A 75 -20.34 8.40 0.55
CA VAL A 75 -21.62 9.05 0.22
C VAL A 75 -22.54 9.19 1.44
N ASP A 76 -22.53 8.20 2.34
CA ASP A 76 -23.35 8.21 3.56
C ASP A 76 -22.81 9.11 4.67
N HIS A 77 -21.50 9.37 4.73
CA HIS A 77 -20.87 10.01 5.88
C HIS A 77 -20.19 11.35 5.56
N TYR A 78 -19.74 11.57 4.33
CA TYR A 78 -19.03 12.80 3.95
C TYR A 78 -19.98 13.99 3.87
N GLU A 79 -19.53 15.09 4.49
CA GLU A 79 -20.13 16.41 4.40
C GLU A 79 -19.08 17.40 3.90
N GLU A 80 -19.53 18.48 3.27
CA GLU A 80 -18.63 19.49 2.73
C GLU A 80 -17.80 20.14 3.85
N GLY A 81 -16.47 20.10 3.72
CA GLY A 81 -15.53 20.54 4.74
C GLY A 81 -14.81 19.40 5.47
N ASP A 82 -15.29 18.16 5.31
CA ASP A 82 -14.60 16.97 5.83
C ASP A 82 -13.31 16.67 5.07
N VAL A 83 -12.45 15.86 5.69
CA VAL A 83 -11.18 15.41 5.13
C VAL A 83 -11.08 13.89 5.14
N MET A 84 -10.64 13.31 4.02
CA MET A 84 -10.51 11.87 3.86
C MET A 84 -9.05 11.42 3.96
N TYR A 85 -8.83 10.35 4.70
CA TYR A 85 -7.54 9.67 4.82
C TYR A 85 -7.71 8.24 4.34
N LEU A 86 -6.97 7.83 3.33
CA LEU A 86 -7.15 6.54 2.69
C LEU A 86 -5.90 5.68 2.88
N PHE A 87 -6.05 4.53 3.51
CA PHE A 87 -4.97 3.60 3.81
C PHE A 87 -5.21 2.26 3.16
N GLY A 88 -4.15 1.67 2.58
CA GLY A 88 -4.30 0.34 2.00
C GLY A 88 -3.03 -0.47 1.91
N PHE A 89 -3.16 -1.79 1.98
CA PHE A 89 -2.05 -2.74 1.78
C PHE A 89 -2.31 -3.62 0.55
N SER A 90 -1.29 -3.85 -0.28
CA SER A 90 -1.35 -4.81 -1.39
C SER A 90 -2.46 -4.46 -2.40
N ARG A 91 -3.49 -5.31 -2.53
CA ARG A 91 -4.71 -5.02 -3.31
C ARG A 91 -5.60 -3.97 -2.66
N GLY A 92 -5.63 -3.88 -1.33
CA GLY A 92 -6.29 -2.77 -0.63
C GLY A 92 -5.64 -1.42 -0.95
N ALA A 93 -4.31 -1.39 -1.15
CA ALA A 93 -3.62 -0.20 -1.64
C ALA A 93 -4.08 0.20 -3.05
N TYR A 94 -4.31 -0.78 -3.93
CA TYR A 94 -4.95 -0.55 -5.23
C TYR A 94 -6.35 0.06 -5.03
N THR A 95 -7.17 -0.55 -4.18
CA THR A 95 -8.54 -0.09 -3.87
C THR A 95 -8.57 1.37 -3.46
N VAL A 96 -7.77 1.80 -2.48
CA VAL A 96 -7.80 3.20 -2.02
C VAL A 96 -7.22 4.19 -3.03
N ARG A 97 -6.25 3.79 -3.85
CA ARG A 97 -5.72 4.63 -4.93
C ARG A 97 -6.76 4.82 -6.04
N SER A 98 -7.46 3.75 -6.42
CA SER A 98 -8.57 3.84 -7.38
C SER A 98 -9.75 4.63 -6.81
N LEU A 99 -10.07 4.46 -5.53
CA LEU A 99 -11.08 5.27 -4.84
C LEU A 99 -10.73 6.76 -4.90
N ALA A 100 -9.48 7.15 -4.62
CA ALA A 100 -9.05 8.54 -4.75
C ALA A 100 -9.19 9.07 -6.18
N GLY A 101 -8.86 8.24 -7.19
CA GLY A 101 -9.08 8.56 -8.60
C GLY A 101 -10.56 8.78 -8.92
N PHE A 102 -11.43 7.90 -8.42
CA PHE A 102 -12.88 7.97 -8.61
C PHE A 102 -13.45 9.25 -7.99
N ILE A 103 -13.10 9.53 -6.72
CA ILE A 103 -13.49 10.77 -6.01
C ILE A 103 -13.04 12.00 -6.79
N ASN A 104 -11.81 12.01 -7.32
CA ASN A 104 -11.36 13.15 -8.08
C ASN A 104 -12.16 13.37 -9.38
N ARG A 105 -12.45 12.29 -10.12
CA ARG A 105 -13.12 12.36 -11.43
C ARG A 105 -14.60 12.67 -11.30
N CYS A 106 -15.28 12.06 -10.33
CA CYS A 106 -16.74 12.12 -10.19
C CYS A 106 -17.22 12.94 -8.98
N GLY A 107 -16.33 13.33 -8.06
CA GLY A 107 -16.72 13.91 -6.77
C GLY A 107 -17.23 12.86 -5.79
N ILE A 108 -17.82 13.30 -4.69
CA ILE A 108 -18.61 12.48 -3.77
C ILE A 108 -20.09 12.75 -4.05
N LEU A 109 -20.85 11.72 -4.43
CA LEU A 109 -22.29 11.87 -4.66
C LEU A 109 -22.99 12.37 -3.40
N ARG A 110 -23.97 13.26 -3.58
CA ARG A 110 -24.91 13.63 -2.53
C ARG A 110 -25.74 12.41 -2.16
N LYS A 111 -26.18 12.32 -0.90
CA LYS A 111 -27.03 11.23 -0.40
C LYS A 111 -28.28 10.99 -1.26
N THR A 112 -28.85 12.05 -1.83
CA THR A 112 -30.03 11.99 -2.71
C THR A 112 -29.76 11.34 -4.07
N ALA A 113 -28.49 11.18 -4.46
CA ALA A 113 -28.06 10.56 -5.72
C ALA A 113 -27.31 9.23 -5.48
N LYS A 114 -27.51 8.59 -4.32
CA LYS A 114 -26.83 7.35 -3.95
C LYS A 114 -27.11 6.18 -4.92
N ASP A 115 -28.28 6.17 -5.54
CA ASP A 115 -28.66 5.23 -6.60
C ASP A 115 -27.79 5.36 -7.86
N ARG A 116 -27.16 6.52 -8.09
CA ARG A 116 -26.24 6.76 -9.22
C ARG A 116 -24.80 6.31 -8.96
N ILE A 117 -24.49 5.68 -7.82
CA ILE A 117 -23.12 5.22 -7.51
C ILE A 117 -22.55 4.32 -8.60
N LYS A 118 -23.34 3.34 -9.08
CA LYS A 118 -22.87 2.39 -10.10
C LYS A 118 -22.61 3.08 -11.43
N GLU A 119 -23.53 3.95 -11.85
CA GLU A 119 -23.37 4.78 -13.06
C GLU A 119 -22.11 5.65 -12.99
N ALA A 120 -21.89 6.35 -11.88
CA ALA A 120 -20.69 7.16 -11.67
C ALA A 120 -19.40 6.32 -11.73
N TYR A 121 -19.42 5.12 -11.14
CA TYR A 121 -18.29 4.21 -11.19
C TYR A 121 -18.03 3.68 -12.61
N ASP A 122 -19.09 3.39 -13.38
CA ASP A 122 -18.96 2.96 -14.77
C ASP A 122 -18.37 4.08 -15.64
N TYR A 123 -18.76 5.35 -15.43
CA TYR A 123 -18.12 6.49 -16.08
C TYR A 123 -16.64 6.64 -15.71
N TYR A 124 -16.30 6.44 -14.43
CA TYR A 124 -14.91 6.43 -13.99
C TYR A 124 -14.11 5.30 -14.66
N ARG A 125 -14.65 4.09 -14.63
CA ARG A 125 -13.99 2.87 -15.10
C ARG A 125 -13.74 2.88 -16.62
N ASN A 126 -14.68 3.44 -17.38
CA ASN A 126 -14.63 3.53 -18.83
C ASN A 126 -13.97 4.82 -19.34
N GLU A 127 -13.44 5.65 -18.46
CA GLU A 127 -12.85 6.95 -18.80
C GLU A 127 -13.82 7.88 -19.58
N ASP A 128 -15.14 7.76 -19.34
CA ASP A 128 -16.15 8.64 -19.94
C ASP A 128 -16.10 10.02 -19.28
N LEU A 129 -15.27 10.90 -19.86
CA LEU A 129 -15.06 12.26 -19.35
C LEU A 129 -16.34 13.11 -19.37
N LYS A 130 -17.31 12.81 -20.23
CA LYS A 130 -18.57 13.55 -20.29
C LYS A 130 -19.47 13.14 -19.14
N GLY A 131 -19.66 11.83 -18.93
CA GLY A 131 -20.42 11.29 -17.80
C GLY A 131 -19.81 11.68 -16.45
N GLN A 132 -18.48 11.61 -16.31
CA GLN A 132 -17.77 12.05 -15.11
C GLN A 132 -18.05 13.52 -14.77
N LYS A 133 -18.02 14.41 -15.78
CA LYS A 133 -18.31 15.83 -15.61
C LYS A 133 -19.78 16.09 -15.26
N GLU A 134 -20.70 15.38 -15.91
CA GLU A 134 -22.14 15.49 -15.63
C GLU A 134 -22.40 15.16 -14.17
N ILE A 135 -22.06 13.96 -13.72
CA ILE A 135 -22.20 13.51 -12.33
C ILE A 135 -21.61 14.52 -11.36
N LYS A 136 -20.38 14.97 -11.64
CA LYS A 136 -19.66 15.88 -10.75
C LYS A 136 -20.38 17.22 -10.61
N SER A 137 -21.04 17.68 -11.66
CA SER A 137 -21.75 18.97 -11.69
C SER A 137 -23.18 18.91 -11.17
N THR A 138 -23.88 17.79 -11.33
CA THR A 138 -25.32 17.69 -11.06
C THR A 138 -25.62 16.94 -9.76
N ALA A 139 -24.77 16.00 -9.37
CA ALA A 139 -25.09 15.00 -8.35
C ALA A 139 -24.05 14.91 -7.22
N ALA A 140 -22.89 15.58 -7.35
CA ALA A 140 -21.77 15.44 -6.42
C ALA A 140 -21.35 16.75 -5.74
N VAL A 141 -20.50 16.61 -4.73
CA VAL A 141 -19.67 17.66 -4.14
C VAL A 141 -18.19 17.33 -4.33
N ASN A 142 -17.32 18.33 -4.18
CA ASN A 142 -15.89 18.09 -4.23
C ASN A 142 -15.43 17.31 -2.99
N GLY A 143 -14.78 16.17 -3.21
CA GLY A 143 -14.13 15.40 -2.16
C GLY A 143 -12.74 15.93 -1.83
N ASN A 144 -12.39 15.99 -0.55
CA ASN A 144 -11.07 16.36 -0.07
C ASN A 144 -10.29 15.13 0.42
N VAL A 145 -9.48 14.54 -0.46
CA VAL A 145 -8.55 13.47 -0.08
C VAL A 145 -7.28 14.11 0.47
N HIS A 146 -7.17 14.15 1.78
CA HIS A 146 -6.05 14.80 2.47
C HIS A 146 -4.78 13.95 2.39
N MET A 147 -4.88 12.66 2.70
CA MET A 147 -3.74 11.75 2.76
C MET A 147 -4.05 10.40 2.14
N ILE A 148 -3.10 9.83 1.41
CA ILE A 148 -3.08 8.43 0.99
C ILE A 148 -1.83 7.76 1.58
N GLY A 149 -2.01 6.73 2.41
CA GLY A 149 -0.92 5.95 3.00
C GLY A 149 -1.00 4.49 2.57
N VAL A 150 -0.03 3.99 1.80
CA VAL A 150 -0.08 2.63 1.27
C VAL A 150 1.14 1.79 1.62
N TRP A 151 0.89 0.51 1.89
CA TRP A 151 1.91 -0.52 1.98
C TRP A 151 1.90 -1.33 0.68
N ASP A 152 3.05 -1.35 0.02
CA ASP A 152 3.44 -2.23 -1.06
C ASP A 152 2.34 -2.50 -2.12
N THR A 153 1.83 -1.43 -2.73
CA THR A 153 0.82 -1.54 -3.81
C THR A 153 1.28 -2.50 -4.90
N VAL A 154 0.47 -3.51 -5.19
CA VAL A 154 0.69 -4.46 -6.29
C VAL A 154 -0.53 -4.48 -7.21
N GLY A 155 -0.30 -4.64 -8.51
CA GLY A 155 -1.38 -4.63 -9.50
C GLY A 155 -2.34 -5.82 -9.33
N ALA A 156 -3.64 -5.56 -9.47
CA ALA A 156 -4.70 -6.57 -9.35
C ALA A 156 -4.53 -7.79 -10.28
N LEU A 157 -3.98 -7.58 -11.48
CA LEU A 157 -3.76 -8.62 -12.49
C LEU A 157 -2.56 -9.54 -12.19
N GLY A 158 -1.66 -9.13 -11.28
CA GLY A 158 -0.42 -9.84 -11.00
C GLY A 158 -0.57 -11.01 -10.03
N ILE A 159 -1.43 -10.91 -9.02
CA ILE A 159 -1.58 -11.94 -7.99
C ILE A 159 -2.57 -13.02 -8.46
N PRO A 160 -2.16 -14.29 -8.64
CA PRO A 160 -3.06 -15.37 -9.01
C PRO A 160 -4.17 -15.52 -7.98
N VAL A 161 -5.43 -15.33 -8.40
CA VAL A 161 -6.61 -15.51 -7.55
C VAL A 161 -7.23 -16.87 -7.89
N ASN A 162 -6.66 -17.93 -7.34
CA ASN A 162 -7.05 -19.35 -7.50
C ASN A 162 -6.94 -19.95 -8.91
N TRP A 163 -6.50 -21.21 -8.94
CA TRP A 163 -6.24 -22.08 -10.12
C TRP A 163 -7.50 -22.48 -10.91
N LEU A 164 -8.67 -21.85 -10.74
CA LEU A 164 -9.92 -22.36 -11.33
C LEU A 164 -10.74 -21.40 -12.18
N ASN A 165 -10.30 -20.18 -12.47
CA ASN A 165 -11.07 -19.31 -13.36
C ASN A 165 -10.26 -18.82 -14.56
N ASN A 166 -10.83 -19.02 -15.75
CA ASN A 166 -10.37 -18.45 -17.02
C ASN A 166 -10.32 -16.91 -16.90
N PHE A 167 -9.11 -16.38 -16.68
CA PHE A 167 -8.89 -14.94 -16.54
C PHE A 167 -8.93 -14.25 -17.91
N ASN A 168 -9.75 -13.21 -18.02
CA ASN A 168 -9.69 -12.26 -19.13
C ASN A 168 -8.73 -11.11 -18.74
N PRO A 169 -7.54 -11.01 -19.36
CA PRO A 169 -6.52 -10.01 -19.01
C PRO A 169 -6.92 -8.55 -19.36
N PHE A 170 -8.07 -8.35 -20.02
CA PHE A 170 -8.57 -7.02 -20.39
C PHE A 170 -9.31 -6.26 -19.28
N LEU A 171 -9.67 -6.89 -18.15
CA LEU A 171 -10.66 -6.29 -17.26
C LEU A 171 -10.11 -5.33 -16.18
N HIS A 172 -8.82 -5.33 -15.82
CA HIS A 172 -8.32 -4.52 -14.69
C HIS A 172 -6.86 -4.05 -14.81
N LYS A 173 -6.47 -3.39 -15.89
CA LYS A 173 -5.19 -2.65 -15.88
C LYS A 173 -5.25 -1.52 -14.86
N PHE A 174 -4.16 -1.26 -14.14
CA PHE A 174 -4.02 -0.06 -13.31
C PHE A 174 -4.07 1.15 -14.24
N HIS A 175 -5.21 1.82 -14.33
CA HIS A 175 -5.42 2.88 -15.33
C HIS A 175 -4.66 4.18 -15.01
N ASP A 176 -4.24 4.40 -13.75
CA ASP A 176 -3.58 5.66 -13.40
C ASP A 176 -2.51 5.52 -12.30
N THR A 177 -1.25 5.30 -12.69
CA THR A 177 -0.10 5.38 -11.76
C THR A 177 0.23 6.81 -11.34
N LYS A 178 -0.50 7.82 -11.82
CA LYS A 178 -0.29 9.21 -11.41
C LYS A 178 -1.11 9.50 -10.16
N LEU A 179 -0.48 10.14 -9.19
CA LEU A 179 -1.16 10.70 -8.05
C LEU A 179 -1.94 11.95 -8.49
N ASN A 180 -3.18 12.05 -8.04
CA ASN A 180 -3.98 13.22 -8.33
C ASN A 180 -3.46 14.48 -7.62
N LYS A 181 -3.45 15.62 -8.32
CA LYS A 181 -2.99 16.92 -7.79
C LYS A 181 -3.76 17.43 -6.56
N ASN A 182 -4.97 16.92 -6.31
CA ASN A 182 -5.80 17.32 -5.18
C ASN A 182 -5.46 16.55 -3.89
N VAL A 183 -4.66 15.48 -3.98
CA VAL A 183 -4.16 14.77 -2.80
C VAL A 183 -3.02 15.57 -2.18
N LYS A 184 -3.07 15.90 -0.89
CA LYS A 184 -2.01 16.69 -0.25
C LYS A 184 -0.79 15.86 0.13
N TYR A 185 -1.03 14.68 0.72
CA TYR A 185 0.04 13.83 1.21
C TYR A 185 -0.10 12.41 0.68
N ALA A 186 0.98 11.85 0.15
CA ALA A 186 1.01 10.49 -0.35
C ALA A 186 2.27 9.79 0.14
N TYR A 187 2.08 8.68 0.84
CA TYR A 187 3.13 7.91 1.50
C TYR A 187 3.03 6.45 1.05
N HIS A 188 4.13 5.88 0.58
CA HIS A 188 4.18 4.49 0.10
C HIS A 188 5.37 3.76 0.72
N ALA A 189 5.10 2.77 1.57
CA ALA A 189 6.11 1.85 2.07
C ALA A 189 6.29 0.67 1.10
N LEU A 190 7.52 0.41 0.66
CA LEU A 190 7.86 -0.54 -0.41
C LEU A 190 8.80 -1.65 0.10
N ALA A 191 8.57 -2.88 -0.37
CA ALA A 191 9.40 -4.04 -0.03
C ALA A 191 10.63 -4.16 -0.94
N ILE A 192 11.83 -4.26 -0.36
CA ILE A 192 13.09 -4.50 -1.08
C ILE A 192 13.24 -5.96 -1.51
N ASP A 193 12.89 -6.89 -0.61
CA ASP A 193 13.24 -8.31 -0.71
C ASP A 193 12.13 -9.20 -1.31
N GLU A 194 11.02 -8.60 -1.74
CA GLU A 194 9.97 -9.33 -2.44
C GLU A 194 10.43 -9.72 -3.85
N SER A 195 10.53 -11.03 -4.10
CA SER A 195 11.13 -11.55 -5.32
C SER A 195 10.17 -12.33 -6.22
N ARG A 196 8.88 -12.42 -5.88
CA ARG A 196 7.86 -13.01 -6.75
C ARG A 196 7.53 -12.02 -7.85
N LYS A 197 7.78 -12.39 -9.12
CA LYS A 197 7.55 -11.53 -10.31
C LYS A 197 6.16 -10.89 -10.34
N ASN A 198 5.15 -11.64 -9.89
CA ASN A 198 3.75 -11.27 -9.85
C ASN A 198 3.41 -10.19 -8.80
N PHE A 199 4.33 -9.92 -7.87
CA PHE A 199 4.24 -8.90 -6.82
C PHE A 199 5.13 -7.69 -7.18
N SER A 200 5.19 -7.33 -8.46
CA SER A 200 5.88 -6.11 -8.89
C SER A 200 5.15 -4.88 -8.31
N PRO A 201 5.86 -3.95 -7.66
CA PRO A 201 5.23 -2.81 -7.02
C PRO A 201 4.72 -1.82 -8.07
N THR A 202 3.60 -1.17 -7.77
CA THR A 202 3.04 -0.09 -8.58
C THR A 202 3.41 1.25 -7.95
N LEU A 203 4.44 1.92 -8.45
CA LEU A 203 4.88 3.23 -7.96
C LEU A 203 3.95 4.36 -8.45
N TRP A 204 3.98 5.50 -7.76
CA TRP A 204 3.59 6.78 -8.36
C TRP A 204 4.68 7.26 -9.32
N THR A 205 4.27 7.78 -10.47
CA THR A 205 5.17 8.10 -11.58
C THR A 205 5.33 9.59 -11.87
N ASN A 206 4.41 10.43 -11.40
CA ASN A 206 4.48 11.88 -11.58
C ASN A 206 5.21 12.56 -10.40
N PRO A 207 5.93 13.64 -10.66
CA PRO A 207 6.46 14.48 -9.59
C PRO A 207 5.31 15.11 -8.77
N PRO A 208 5.58 15.52 -7.51
CA PRO A 208 4.60 16.20 -6.68
C PRO A 208 4.15 17.52 -7.34
N ALA A 209 2.83 17.77 -7.33
CA ALA A 209 2.29 19.09 -7.68
C ALA A 209 2.65 20.14 -6.60
N PRO A 210 2.52 21.46 -6.90
CA PRO A 210 2.73 22.49 -5.88
C PRO A 210 1.87 22.27 -4.63
N GLY A 211 2.52 22.22 -3.46
CA GLY A 211 1.86 21.97 -2.18
C GLY A 211 1.42 20.52 -1.95
N GLN A 212 1.96 19.58 -2.72
CA GLN A 212 1.80 18.14 -2.55
C GLN A 212 3.09 17.50 -2.06
N THR A 213 2.99 16.52 -1.17
CA THR A 213 4.11 15.69 -0.72
C THR A 213 3.90 14.27 -1.20
N ILE A 214 4.90 13.71 -1.87
CA ILE A 214 4.96 12.30 -2.26
C ILE A 214 6.23 11.71 -1.67
N GLU A 215 6.10 10.67 -0.86
CA GLU A 215 7.23 9.91 -0.32
C GLU A 215 7.03 8.42 -0.63
N GLN A 216 7.93 7.87 -1.45
CA GLN A 216 8.00 6.45 -1.76
C GLN A 216 9.26 5.90 -1.11
N ILE A 217 9.10 5.11 -0.05
CA ILE A 217 10.19 4.72 0.84
C ILE A 217 10.36 3.20 0.80
N TRP A 218 11.57 2.74 0.54
CA TRP A 218 11.94 1.33 0.50
C TRP A 218 12.44 0.85 1.87
N PHE A 219 11.94 -0.31 2.29
CA PHE A 219 12.23 -0.95 3.56
C PHE A 219 12.74 -2.37 3.33
N ALA A 220 13.64 -2.82 4.21
CA ALA A 220 14.08 -4.21 4.24
C ALA A 220 12.91 -5.10 4.64
N GLY A 221 12.67 -6.17 3.87
CA GLY A 221 11.49 -7.01 3.99
C GLY A 221 10.90 -7.44 2.64
N SER A 222 10.24 -8.59 2.64
CA SER A 222 9.30 -9.01 1.59
C SER A 222 7.92 -8.34 1.74
N HIS A 223 6.97 -8.65 0.85
CA HIS A 223 5.65 -8.00 0.80
C HIS A 223 4.92 -7.95 2.16
N SER A 224 4.89 -9.07 2.88
CA SER A 224 4.23 -9.17 4.19
C SER A 224 5.14 -8.75 5.36
N ASP A 225 6.46 -8.69 5.17
CA ASP A 225 7.35 -8.02 6.14
C ASP A 225 7.13 -6.49 6.12
N ILE A 226 6.58 -5.94 5.03
CA ILE A 226 6.22 -4.52 4.93
C ILE A 226 4.77 -4.28 5.32
N GLY A 227 3.84 -5.13 4.86
CA GLY A 227 2.41 -4.94 5.11
C GLY A 227 1.83 -5.67 6.31
N GLY A 228 2.62 -6.50 7.00
CA GLY A 228 2.12 -7.41 8.03
C GLY A 228 1.47 -8.68 7.44
N GLY A 229 0.94 -9.53 8.32
CA GLY A 229 0.36 -10.82 7.95
C GLY A 229 1.21 -12.04 8.36
N TYR A 230 2.46 -11.83 8.79
CA TYR A 230 3.27 -12.87 9.43
C TYR A 230 3.24 -12.75 10.95
N PRO A 231 3.43 -13.86 11.69
CA PRO A 231 3.58 -13.82 13.15
C PRO A 231 4.78 -12.98 13.59
N GLU A 232 5.88 -13.00 12.83
CA GLU A 232 7.05 -12.18 13.08
C GLU A 232 6.79 -10.73 12.62
N ARG A 233 6.67 -9.81 13.59
CA ARG A 233 6.29 -8.41 13.34
C ARG A 233 7.44 -7.40 13.38
N ASP A 234 8.66 -7.84 13.64
CA ASP A 234 9.83 -6.96 13.80
C ASP A 234 9.99 -5.94 12.66
N LEU A 235 9.89 -6.41 11.41
CA LEU A 235 10.05 -5.58 10.21
C LEU A 235 8.78 -4.80 9.88
N SER A 236 7.61 -5.42 10.01
CA SER A 236 6.32 -4.78 9.69
C SER A 236 5.97 -3.69 10.70
N ASP A 237 6.41 -3.80 11.94
CA ASP A 237 6.26 -2.76 12.96
C ASP A 237 7.10 -1.51 12.64
N ILE A 238 8.20 -1.64 11.88
CA ILE A 238 8.97 -0.47 11.40
C ILE A 238 8.10 0.38 10.48
N THR A 239 7.45 -0.26 9.51
CA THR A 239 6.65 0.43 8.50
C THR A 239 5.30 0.89 9.06
N LEU A 240 4.73 0.14 10.01
CA LEU A 240 3.54 0.56 10.78
C LEU A 240 3.83 1.84 11.54
N ARG A 241 4.90 1.87 12.35
CA ARG A 241 5.31 3.07 13.09
C ARG A 241 5.57 4.24 12.16
N TRP A 242 6.25 4.01 11.04
CA TRP A 242 6.49 5.05 10.06
C TRP A 242 5.19 5.67 9.53
N MET A 243 4.22 4.84 9.12
CA MET A 243 2.94 5.33 8.59
C MET A 243 2.11 6.06 9.66
N ILE A 244 2.08 5.54 10.89
CA ILE A 244 1.43 6.21 12.03
C ILE A 244 2.02 7.60 12.26
N ASN A 245 3.34 7.72 12.30
CA ASN A 245 3.99 9.02 12.50
C ASN A 245 3.61 10.01 11.38
N LYS A 246 3.52 9.55 10.12
CA LYS A 246 3.05 10.39 9.01
C LYS A 246 1.60 10.81 9.20
N ALA A 247 0.73 9.88 9.55
CA ALA A 247 -0.69 10.13 9.81
C ALA A 247 -0.93 11.11 10.98
N GLN A 248 -0.21 10.92 12.10
CA GLN A 248 -0.25 11.82 13.26
C GLN A 248 0.19 13.24 12.89
N ALA A 249 1.27 13.37 12.13
CA ALA A 249 1.75 14.67 11.66
C ALA A 249 0.71 15.39 10.77
N GLN A 250 -0.21 14.64 10.14
CA GLN A 250 -1.31 15.18 9.35
C GLN A 250 -2.65 15.21 10.11
N GLY A 251 -2.63 15.08 11.44
CA GLY A 251 -3.79 15.33 12.30
C GLY A 251 -4.68 14.13 12.59
N LEU A 252 -4.31 12.90 12.22
CA LEU A 252 -5.01 11.70 12.72
C LEU A 252 -4.71 11.46 14.20
N GLN A 253 -5.75 11.10 14.95
CA GLN A 253 -5.68 10.82 16.37
C GLN A 253 -5.57 9.31 16.62
N PHE A 254 -4.69 8.93 17.54
CA PHE A 254 -4.44 7.54 17.93
C PHE A 254 -4.68 7.35 19.42
N LYS A 255 -5.10 6.13 19.81
CA LYS A 255 -5.41 5.77 21.20
C LYS A 255 -4.15 5.89 22.07
N PRO A 256 -4.22 6.44 23.28
CA PRO A 256 -3.05 6.50 24.16
C PRO A 256 -2.41 5.12 24.38
N GLY A 257 -1.08 5.05 24.30
CA GLY A 257 -0.32 3.83 24.56
C GLY A 257 -0.28 2.81 23.41
N PHE A 258 -0.80 3.14 22.23
CA PHE A 258 -0.72 2.27 21.05
C PHE A 258 0.72 1.86 20.71
N GLU A 259 1.70 2.72 21.05
CA GLU A 259 3.12 2.50 20.81
C GLU A 259 3.65 1.26 21.52
N GLN A 260 3.05 0.87 22.64
CA GLN A 260 3.45 -0.32 23.41
C GLN A 260 3.17 -1.63 22.65
N ALA A 261 2.27 -1.60 21.67
CA ALA A 261 1.92 -2.75 20.82
C ALA A 261 2.78 -2.84 19.54
N ILE A 262 3.79 -1.98 19.38
CA ILE A 262 4.66 -1.89 18.21
C ILE A 262 6.11 -2.08 18.66
N ASN A 263 6.75 -3.16 18.20
CA ASN A 263 8.12 -3.53 18.54
C ASN A 263 9.03 -3.62 17.29
N PRO A 264 9.43 -2.49 16.72
CA PRO A 264 10.17 -2.42 15.46
C PRO A 264 11.65 -2.75 15.65
N ASN A 265 12.16 -3.68 14.84
CA ASN A 265 13.54 -4.17 14.96
C ASN A 265 14.16 -4.40 13.57
N ALA A 266 15.19 -3.59 13.25
CA ALA A 266 15.87 -3.64 11.95
C ALA A 266 16.60 -4.98 11.69
N TYR A 267 16.90 -5.73 12.75
CA TYR A 267 17.55 -7.04 12.70
C TYR A 267 16.54 -8.20 12.82
N GLY A 268 15.24 -7.89 12.68
CA GLY A 268 14.16 -8.87 12.68
C GLY A 268 14.36 -9.98 11.64
N PHE A 269 13.62 -11.07 11.84
CA PHE A 269 13.61 -12.18 10.89
C PHE A 269 13.15 -11.70 9.51
N LEU A 270 13.91 -12.04 8.47
CA LEU A 270 13.56 -11.75 7.08
C LEU A 270 13.15 -13.06 6.42
N ARG A 271 11.87 -13.18 6.08
CA ARG A 271 11.35 -14.37 5.43
C ARG A 271 11.59 -14.31 3.93
N ASP A 272 12.01 -15.43 3.32
CA ASP A 272 12.01 -15.50 1.87
C ASP A 272 10.58 -15.63 1.35
N SER A 273 10.14 -14.60 0.61
CA SER A 273 8.85 -14.53 -0.10
C SER A 273 8.50 -15.76 -0.94
N ARG A 274 9.50 -16.54 -1.35
CA ARG A 274 9.36 -17.73 -2.19
C ARG A 274 9.46 -19.05 -1.42
N GLU A 275 9.43 -19.05 -0.09
CA GLU A 275 9.39 -20.31 0.69
C GLU A 275 8.10 -21.13 0.45
N GLY A 276 8.21 -22.46 0.61
CA GLY A 276 7.08 -23.38 0.54
C GLY A 276 6.43 -23.42 -0.85
N ILE A 277 5.09 -23.33 -0.89
CA ILE A 277 4.33 -23.35 -2.15
C ILE A 277 4.65 -22.15 -3.06
N ASN A 278 5.19 -21.06 -2.50
CA ASN A 278 5.53 -19.86 -3.25
C ASN A 278 6.80 -20.02 -4.10
N MET A 279 7.55 -21.13 -3.99
CA MET A 279 8.71 -21.40 -4.85
C MET A 279 8.33 -21.46 -6.35
N LEU A 280 7.07 -21.80 -6.64
CA LEU A 280 6.50 -21.89 -7.98
C LEU A 280 6.42 -20.52 -8.69
N TYR A 281 6.45 -19.41 -7.96
CA TYR A 281 6.51 -18.09 -8.58
C TYR A 281 7.90 -17.86 -9.19
N PHE A 282 7.91 -17.34 -10.42
CA PHE A 282 9.15 -16.88 -11.05
C PHE A 282 9.83 -15.81 -10.20
N LYS A 283 11.15 -15.97 -10.01
CA LYS A 283 11.99 -14.99 -9.34
C LYS A 283 12.19 -13.77 -10.23
N LYS A 284 11.95 -12.58 -9.71
CA LYS A 284 12.37 -11.29 -10.28
C LYS A 284 12.72 -10.36 -9.13
N LEU A 285 13.96 -9.88 -9.08
CA LEU A 285 14.32 -8.85 -8.12
C LEU A 285 13.66 -7.52 -8.50
N ARG A 286 13.28 -6.75 -7.49
CA ARG A 286 12.68 -5.44 -7.70
C ARG A 286 13.72 -4.43 -8.11
N GLU A 287 13.35 -3.60 -9.07
CA GLU A 287 14.11 -2.43 -9.43
C GLU A 287 13.75 -1.31 -8.47
N ILE A 288 14.72 -0.91 -7.66
CA ILE A 288 14.56 0.17 -6.71
C ILE A 288 14.79 1.49 -7.46
N ASP A 289 14.06 2.54 -7.10
CA ASP A 289 14.30 3.91 -7.56
C ASP A 289 14.53 4.13 -9.07
N GLU A 290 13.82 3.40 -9.94
CA GLU A 290 13.91 3.58 -11.41
C GLU A 290 13.68 5.03 -11.84
N ASN A 291 12.86 5.77 -11.10
CA ASN A 291 12.42 7.12 -11.45
C ASN A 291 13.11 8.23 -10.63
N LYS A 292 14.11 7.92 -9.78
CA LYS A 292 14.75 8.89 -8.86
C LYS A 292 13.76 9.67 -7.98
N GLN A 293 12.67 9.01 -7.60
CA GLN A 293 11.54 9.57 -6.84
C GLN A 293 11.22 8.75 -5.58
N SER A 294 12.14 7.87 -5.18
CA SER A 294 12.03 7.05 -3.99
C SER A 294 13.33 7.05 -3.21
N THR A 295 13.27 6.72 -1.91
CA THR A 295 14.45 6.72 -1.04
C THR A 295 14.47 5.49 -0.15
N LEU A 296 15.63 5.15 0.38
CA LEU A 296 15.77 4.07 1.35
C LEU A 296 15.45 4.57 2.76
N TYR A 297 14.77 3.74 3.55
CA TYR A 297 14.59 4.05 4.97
C TYR A 297 15.86 3.77 5.77
N GLY A 298 16.16 4.59 6.78
CA GLY A 298 17.41 4.48 7.55
C GLY A 298 17.62 3.14 8.27
N THR A 299 16.56 2.32 8.48
CA THR A 299 16.74 0.97 9.03
C THR A 299 17.39 -0.01 8.05
N VAL A 300 17.34 0.26 6.74
CA VAL A 300 18.04 -0.51 5.71
C VAL A 300 19.54 -0.44 5.96
N GLN A 301 20.09 0.77 6.09
CA GLN A 301 21.51 0.98 6.41
C GLN A 301 21.89 0.35 7.76
N LYS A 302 21.03 0.45 8.79
CA LYS A 302 21.26 -0.23 10.08
C LYS A 302 21.37 -1.74 9.94
N ARG A 303 20.57 -2.34 9.06
CA ARG A 303 20.59 -3.78 8.77
C ARG A 303 21.83 -4.18 7.96
N MET A 304 22.25 -3.35 7.01
CA MET A 304 23.45 -3.57 6.18
C MET A 304 24.76 -3.36 6.95
N GLY A 305 24.85 -2.34 7.80
CA GLY A 305 26.06 -1.95 8.54
C GLY A 305 26.39 -2.80 9.76
N TYR A 306 25.91 -4.04 9.84
CA TYR A 306 26.12 -4.91 10.98
C TYR A 306 27.47 -5.65 10.89
N ASN A 307 28.35 -5.52 11.89
CA ASN A 307 29.54 -6.39 12.02
C ASN A 307 29.98 -6.67 13.48
N GLN A 308 30.08 -7.98 13.79
CA GLN A 308 31.17 -8.73 14.48
C GLN A 308 30.80 -9.75 15.58
N ASN A 309 29.63 -9.71 16.23
CA ASN A 309 29.40 -10.62 17.39
C ASN A 309 28.14 -11.51 17.37
N LYS A 310 27.36 -11.60 16.27
CA LYS A 310 26.28 -12.62 16.11
C LYS A 310 26.06 -13.05 14.65
N PRO A 311 25.57 -14.29 14.39
CA PRO A 311 25.59 -14.97 13.10
C PRO A 311 24.36 -14.68 12.22
N ILE A 312 24.06 -13.42 11.92
CA ILE A 312 23.10 -13.12 10.84
C ILE A 312 23.90 -13.01 9.54
N ALA A 313 23.54 -13.80 8.52
CA ALA A 313 24.12 -13.70 7.19
C ALA A 313 24.03 -12.25 6.70
N GLU A 314 25.11 -11.77 6.12
CA GLU A 314 25.28 -10.39 5.69
C GLU A 314 24.10 -9.92 4.82
N TYR A 315 23.32 -8.93 5.29
CA TYR A 315 22.19 -8.42 4.52
C TYR A 315 22.69 -7.47 3.43
N LYS A 316 22.98 -8.04 2.25
CA LYS A 316 23.44 -7.33 1.05
C LYS A 316 22.60 -7.72 -0.18
N PRO A 317 21.36 -7.23 -0.32
CA PRO A 317 20.52 -7.53 -1.48
C PRO A 317 21.16 -7.09 -2.80
N GLU A 318 21.19 -7.98 -3.79
CA GLU A 318 21.87 -7.70 -5.08
C GLU A 318 21.23 -6.54 -5.84
N ASN A 319 19.91 -6.37 -5.73
CA ASN A 319 19.19 -5.26 -6.36
C ASN A 319 19.53 -3.89 -5.79
N MET A 320 20.24 -3.83 -4.66
CA MET A 320 20.75 -2.60 -4.06
C MET A 320 22.20 -2.27 -4.42
N ARG A 321 22.92 -3.18 -5.07
CA ARG A 321 24.35 -3.00 -5.42
C ARG A 321 24.63 -1.79 -6.31
N ARG A 322 23.64 -1.39 -7.10
CA ARG A 322 23.75 -0.28 -8.08
C ARG A 322 23.58 1.12 -7.46
N TYR A 323 23.23 1.25 -6.18
CA TYR A 323 23.04 2.55 -5.54
C TYR A 323 24.36 3.10 -5.00
N GLU A 324 24.76 4.26 -5.51
CA GLU A 324 26.01 4.93 -5.11
C GLU A 324 26.06 5.20 -3.59
N GLU A 325 24.94 5.59 -2.98
CA GLU A 325 24.83 5.83 -1.53
C GLU A 325 25.08 4.59 -0.67
N LEU A 326 25.02 3.40 -1.27
CA LEU A 326 25.29 2.12 -0.63
C LEU A 326 26.62 1.49 -1.06
N ALA A 327 27.37 2.10 -1.97
CA ALA A 327 28.58 1.51 -2.55
C ALA A 327 29.59 1.05 -1.48
N GLN A 328 29.70 1.78 -0.36
CA GLN A 328 30.54 1.43 0.79
C GLN A 328 30.22 0.06 1.41
N TYR A 329 28.97 -0.41 1.32
CA TYR A 329 28.57 -1.72 1.85
C TYR A 329 28.88 -2.86 0.88
N TYR A 330 29.15 -2.56 -0.40
CA TYR A 330 29.44 -3.57 -1.44
C TYR A 330 30.92 -3.60 -1.85
N ALA A 331 31.74 -2.72 -1.29
CA ALA A 331 33.19 -2.77 -1.49
C ALA A 331 33.73 -4.08 -0.89
N LEU A 332 34.47 -4.86 -1.69
CA LEU A 332 35.17 -6.05 -1.23
C LEU A 332 36.20 -5.64 -0.16
N ALA A 333 36.40 -6.47 0.85
CA ALA A 333 37.52 -6.28 1.75
C ALA A 333 38.83 -6.37 0.94
N PRO A 334 39.88 -5.59 1.26
CA PRO A 334 41.16 -5.65 0.55
C PRO A 334 41.74 -7.07 0.42
N ASP A 335 41.38 -7.96 1.36
CA ASP A 335 41.89 -9.33 1.48
C ASP A 335 41.21 -10.34 0.52
N GLU A 336 40.10 -9.97 -0.14
CA GLU A 336 39.39 -10.83 -1.10
C GLU A 336 39.93 -10.70 -2.54
N ILE A 337 40.79 -9.70 -2.80
CA ILE A 337 41.36 -9.42 -4.13
C ILE A 337 42.65 -10.22 -4.38
N SER A 338 43.24 -10.84 -3.35
CA SER A 338 44.52 -11.57 -3.45
C SER A 338 44.41 -13.09 -3.61
N GLY A 339 43.24 -13.62 -4.01
CA GLY A 339 43.02 -15.07 -4.14
C GLY A 339 43.51 -15.73 -5.44
N ASP A 340 43.72 -14.97 -6.51
CA ASP A 340 44.11 -15.50 -7.83
C ASP A 340 45.43 -14.88 -8.31
N ASN A 341 46.54 -15.32 -7.71
CA ASN A 341 47.84 -15.35 -8.38
C ASN A 341 48.89 -16.03 -7.49
N GLN A 342 48.76 -17.34 -7.27
CA GLN A 342 49.94 -18.19 -7.03
C GLN A 342 49.81 -19.53 -7.72
N GLY A 343 50.52 -19.64 -8.84
CA GLY A 343 51.26 -20.86 -9.20
C GLY A 343 50.60 -21.78 -10.21
N VAL A 344 51.01 -21.67 -11.48
CA VAL A 344 51.76 -22.76 -12.13
C VAL A 344 52.79 -22.10 -13.06
N ALA A 345 54.07 -22.30 -12.73
CA ALA A 345 55.21 -22.07 -13.60
C ALA A 345 55.42 -23.24 -14.55
#